data_AF-A0A401HX13-F1
#
_entry.id   AF-A0A401HX13-F1
#
_cell.length_a   1.000
_cell.length_b   1.000
_cell.length_c   1.000
_cell.angle_alpha   90.00
_cell.angle_beta   90.00
_cell.angle_gamma   90.00
#
_symmetry.space_group_name_H-M   'P 1'
#
loop_
_entity.id
_entity.type
_entity.pdbx_description
1 polymer ?
#
loop_
_entity_poly.entity_id
_entity_poly.type
_entity_poly.pdbx_seq_one_letter_code
_entity_poly.pdbx_strand_id
1 'polypeptide(L)'
;MDELPELINILKGDMSFVGPRPLLVQYLPLYNEQQKKRHHVRPGLSGLAQVNGRNAISWESKFDLDVSYVERVSFLMDIKIILHTFKKVLVREGISSNTAVTMEPFKGSQREMGL
;
A
#
# COMPACT_ATOMS: atom_id res chain seq x y z
N MET A 1 -10.16 -12.12 1.73
CA MET A 1 -10.50 -11.47 0.46
C MET A 1 -9.91 -12.35 -0.61
N ASP A 2 -10.75 -12.90 -1.48
CA ASP A 2 -10.26 -13.64 -2.64
C ASP A 2 -9.56 -12.65 -3.57
N GLU A 3 -8.36 -12.97 -4.06
CA GLU A 3 -7.54 -12.07 -4.90
C GLU A 3 -7.98 -12.09 -6.38
N LEU A 4 -8.89 -13.01 -6.76
CA LEU A 4 -9.39 -13.16 -8.13
C LEU A 4 -10.19 -11.94 -8.65
N PRO A 5 -11.08 -11.30 -7.85
CA PRO A 5 -11.73 -10.05 -8.25
C PRO A 5 -10.74 -8.89 -8.46
N GLU A 6 -9.64 -8.83 -7.71
CA GLU A 6 -8.63 -7.78 -7.88
C GLU A 6 -7.89 -7.91 -9.22
N LEU A 7 -7.64 -9.14 -9.69
CA LEU A 7 -7.05 -9.37 -11.01
C LEU A 7 -7.97 -8.88 -12.14
N ILE A 8 -9.28 -9.07 -12.03
CA ILE A 8 -10.25 -8.55 -12.99
C ILE A 8 -10.19 -7.01 -13.04
N ASN A 9 -10.05 -6.35 -11.89
CA ASN A 9 -9.91 -4.88 -11.83
C ASN A 9 -8.62 -4.39 -12.49
N ILE A 10 -7.53 -5.17 -12.42
CA ILE A 10 -6.30 -4.86 -13.17
C ILE A 10 -6.54 -4.95 -14.67
N LEU A 11 -7.21 -6.01 -15.14
CA LEU A 11 -7.53 -6.18 -16.56
C LEU A 11 -8.48 -5.10 -17.10
N LYS A 12 -9.40 -4.61 -16.26
CA LYS A 12 -10.29 -3.47 -16.60
C LYS A 12 -9.58 -2.11 -16.57
N GLY A 13 -8.40 -2.03 -15.95
CA GLY A 13 -7.65 -0.78 -15.79
C GLY A 13 -8.06 0.06 -14.57
N ASP A 14 -8.87 -0.48 -13.66
CA ASP A 14 -9.24 0.18 -12.39
C ASP A 14 -8.10 0.07 -11.36
N MET A 15 -7.29 -0.98 -11.47
CA MET A 15 -6.12 -1.25 -10.64
C MET A 15 -4.86 -1.47 -11.49
N SER A 16 -3.71 -1.47 -10.83
CA SER A 16 -2.40 -1.86 -11.37
C SER A 16 -1.86 -3.08 -10.60
N PHE A 17 -0.86 -3.76 -11.16
CA PHE A 17 -0.10 -4.75 -10.40
C PHE A 17 0.71 -4.10 -9.28
N VAL A 18 1.27 -2.91 -9.55
CA VAL A 18 2.09 -2.14 -8.61
C VAL A 18 1.44 -0.78 -8.36
N GLY A 19 1.32 -0.43 -7.09
CA GLY A 19 0.74 0.82 -6.61
C GLY A 19 0.40 0.78 -5.12
N PRO A 20 0.02 1.92 -4.52
CA PRO A 20 -0.49 1.97 -3.16
C PRO A 20 -1.68 1.02 -2.99
N ARG A 21 -1.74 0.27 -1.88
CA ARG A 21 -2.87 -0.65 -1.63
C ARG A 21 -4.17 0.15 -1.49
N PRO A 22 -5.30 -0.31 -2.08
CA PRO A 22 -6.59 0.31 -1.79
C PRO A 22 -6.88 0.22 -0.28
N LEU A 23 -7.34 1.32 0.30
CA LEU A 23 -7.75 1.41 1.70
C LEU A 23 -9.22 1.78 1.79
N LEU A 24 -9.78 1.68 2.99
CA LEU A 24 -11.19 1.98 3.24
C LEU A 24 -11.52 3.43 2.89
N VAL A 25 -12.65 3.65 2.22
CA VAL A 25 -13.15 4.97 1.80
C VAL A 25 -13.28 5.93 3.00
N GLN A 26 -13.58 5.40 4.19
CA GLN A 26 -13.67 6.18 5.43
C GLN A 26 -12.37 6.91 5.82
N TYR A 27 -11.23 6.56 5.23
CA TYR A 27 -9.95 7.25 5.48
C TYR A 27 -9.75 8.49 4.61
N LEU A 28 -10.53 8.68 3.54
CA LEU A 28 -10.44 9.87 2.68
C LEU A 28 -10.46 11.20 3.45
N PRO A 29 -11.36 11.43 4.43
CA PRO A 29 -11.36 12.68 5.21
C PRO A 29 -10.23 12.78 6.23
N LEU A 30 -9.49 11.69 6.49
CA LEU A 30 -8.43 11.63 7.50
C LEU A 30 -7.04 11.94 6.93
N TYR A 31 -6.90 11.94 5.60
CA TYR A 31 -5.62 12.22 4.97
C TYR A 31 -5.29 13.70 5.00
N ASN A 32 -4.04 14.01 5.35
CA ASN A 32 -3.46 15.32 5.05
C ASN A 32 -3.12 15.45 3.54
N GLU A 33 -2.73 16.65 3.11
CA GLU A 33 -2.42 16.94 1.70
C GLU A 33 -1.29 16.06 1.13
N GLN A 34 -0.28 15.71 1.94
CA GLN A 34 0.80 14.84 1.50
C GLN A 34 0.29 13.41 1.27
N GLN A 35 -0.50 12.87 2.20
CA GLN A 35 -1.03 11.51 2.14
C GLN A 35 -2.02 11.34 0.98
N LYS A 36 -2.80 12.37 0.64
CA LYS A 36 -3.71 12.37 -0.51
C LYS A 36 -3.01 12.07 -1.83
N LYS A 37 -1.73 12.45 -1.98
CA LYS A 37 -0.93 12.19 -3.20
C LYS A 37 -0.86 10.71 -3.56
N ARG A 38 -1.06 9.79 -2.61
CA ARG A 38 -1.12 8.33 -2.89
C ARG A 38 -2.16 7.96 -3.95
N HIS A 39 -3.17 8.81 -4.16
CA HIS A 39 -4.23 8.61 -5.14
C HIS A 39 -3.91 9.15 -6.55
N HIS A 40 -2.72 9.72 -6.78
CA HIS A 40 -2.31 10.19 -8.12
C HIS A 40 -1.93 9.05 -9.09
N VAL A 41 -1.86 7.82 -8.60
CA VAL A 41 -1.64 6.60 -9.39
C VAL A 41 -2.75 5.60 -9.11
N ARG A 42 -2.92 4.63 -10.01
CA ARG A 42 -3.87 3.54 -9.79
C ARG A 42 -3.47 2.71 -8.55
N PRO A 43 -4.45 2.26 -7.75
CA PRO A 43 -4.18 1.36 -6.65
C PRO A 43 -3.57 0.04 -7.13
N GLY A 44 -2.70 -0.55 -6.29
CA GLY A 44 -1.91 -1.73 -6.64
C GLY A 44 -2.26 -2.97 -5.82
N LEU A 45 -2.14 -4.15 -6.44
CA LEU A 45 -2.12 -5.43 -5.73
C LEU A 45 -0.92 -5.49 -4.76
N SER A 46 0.26 -5.16 -5.27
CA SER A 46 1.49 -4.96 -4.48
C SER A 46 1.99 -3.53 -4.60
N GLY A 47 2.97 -3.16 -3.78
CA GLY A 47 3.45 -1.79 -3.66
C GLY A 47 4.63 -1.68 -2.71
N LEU A 48 5.22 -0.49 -2.66
CA LEU A 48 6.42 -0.25 -1.86
C LEU A 48 6.17 -0.53 -0.37
N ALA A 49 5.02 -0.12 0.17
CA ALA A 49 4.63 -0.41 1.55
C ALA A 49 4.45 -1.92 1.81
N GLN A 50 3.86 -2.66 0.87
CA GLN A 50 3.64 -4.10 0.98
C GLN A 50 4.98 -4.85 1.08
N VAL A 51 5.98 -4.47 0.27
CA VAL A 51 7.29 -5.13 0.27
C VAL A 51 8.23 -4.64 1.39
N ASN A 52 7.97 -3.50 2.02
CA ASN A 52 8.83 -2.95 3.10
C ASN A 52 8.27 -3.07 4.52
N GLY A 53 7.17 -3.81 4.74
CA GLY A 53 6.71 -4.10 6.10
C GLY A 53 5.24 -4.44 6.23
N ARG A 54 4.41 -4.05 5.25
CA ARG A 54 2.98 -4.35 5.19
C ARG A 54 2.23 -3.86 6.43
N ASN A 55 1.95 -4.74 7.40
CA ASN A 55 1.24 -4.42 8.63
C ASN A 55 2.18 -4.27 9.84
N ALA A 56 3.48 -4.55 9.67
CA ALA A 56 4.48 -4.41 10.72
C ALA A 56 5.06 -2.98 10.83
N ILE A 57 4.59 -2.05 10.00
CA ILE A 57 5.00 -0.64 9.98
C ILE A 57 3.82 0.26 10.34
N SER A 58 4.10 1.45 10.85
CA SER A 58 3.09 2.44 11.23
C SER A 58 2.32 2.99 10.02
N TRP A 59 1.18 3.65 10.27
CA TRP A 59 0.39 4.30 9.22
C TRP A 59 1.22 5.37 8.50
N GLU A 60 1.95 6.19 9.25
CA GLU A 60 2.80 7.24 8.68
C GLU A 60 3.86 6.63 7.75
N SER A 61 4.59 5.62 8.22
CA SER A 61 5.61 4.96 7.38
C SER A 61 5.00 4.30 6.13
N LYS A 62 3.77 3.78 6.23
CA LYS A 62 3.04 3.24 5.08
C LYS A 62 2.69 4.32 4.07
N PHE A 63 2.18 5.47 4.52
CA PHE A 63 1.85 6.58 3.63
C PHE A 63 3.09 7.23 3.03
N ASP A 64 4.17 7.36 3.80
CA ASP A 64 5.45 7.84 3.29
C ASP A 64 5.93 6.96 2.14
N LEU A 65 5.87 5.64 2.29
CA LEU A 65 6.24 4.70 1.21
C LEU A 65 5.29 4.78 0.02
N ASP A 66 3.98 4.95 0.24
CA ASP A 66 3.00 5.11 -0.84
C ASP A 66 3.29 6.39 -1.65
N VAL A 67 3.50 7.53 -0.99
CA VAL A 67 3.79 8.82 -1.66
C VAL A 67 5.16 8.78 -2.33
N SER A 68 6.14 8.17 -1.68
CA SER A 68 7.49 7.96 -2.20
C SER A 68 7.49 7.07 -3.47
N TYR A 69 6.54 6.14 -3.59
CA TYR A 69 6.29 5.42 -4.84
C TYR A 69 5.69 6.34 -5.90
N VAL A 70 4.63 7.09 -5.57
CA VAL A 70 3.99 8.03 -6.52
C VAL A 70 4.99 9.00 -7.13
N GLU A 71 5.88 9.57 -6.32
CA GLU A 71 6.85 10.59 -6.74
C GLU A 71 8.00 10.02 -7.62
N ARG A 72 8.24 8.71 -7.60
CA ARG A 72 9.39 8.08 -8.29
C ARG A 72 9.02 6.88 -9.14
N VAL A 73 7.73 6.75 -9.47
CA VAL A 73 7.21 5.63 -10.26
C VAL A 73 8.01 5.48 -11.55
N SER A 74 8.50 4.27 -11.79
CA SER A 74 9.28 3.93 -12.98
C SER A 74 9.21 2.43 -13.24
N PHE A 75 9.40 2.04 -14.50
CA PHE A 75 9.36 0.64 -14.91
C PHE A 75 10.32 -0.26 -14.12
N LEU A 76 11.55 0.22 -13.86
CA LEU A 76 12.54 -0.51 -13.06
C LEU A 76 12.12 -0.65 -11.60
N MET A 77 11.45 0.35 -11.04
CA MET A 77 10.92 0.27 -9.68
C MET A 77 9.80 -0.76 -9.58
N ASP A 78 8.90 -0.80 -10.56
CA ASP A 78 7.81 -1.79 -10.60
C ASP A 78 8.36 -3.21 -10.68
N ILE A 79 9.35 -3.48 -11.54
CA ILE A 79 10.02 -4.79 -11.62
C ILE A 79 10.61 -5.19 -10.26
N LYS A 80 11.31 -4.27 -9.58
CA LYS A 80 11.87 -4.55 -8.25
C LYS A 80 10.78 -4.92 -7.24
N ILE A 81 9.68 -4.18 -7.21
CA ILE A 81 8.56 -4.45 -6.30
C ILE A 81 7.94 -5.83 -6.61
N ILE A 82 7.74 -6.16 -7.89
CA ILE A 82 7.21 -7.46 -8.32
C ILE A 82 8.13 -8.60 -7.85
N LEU A 83 9.44 -8.50 -8.09
CA LEU A 83 10.41 -9.52 -7.65
C LEU A 83 10.44 -9.68 -6.13
N HIS A 84 10.41 -8.58 -5.38
CA HIS A 84 10.32 -8.62 -3.92
C HIS A 84 9.01 -9.26 -3.44
N THR A 85 7.90 -9.03 -4.15
CA THR A 85 6.60 -9.64 -3.85
C THR A 85 6.67 -11.15 -4.00
N PHE A 86 7.20 -11.64 -5.14
CA PHE A 86 7.40 -13.08 -5.35
C PHE A 86 8.31 -13.69 -4.29
N LYS A 87 9.43 -13.02 -3.95
CA LYS A 87 10.33 -13.49 -2.88
C LYS A 87 9.58 -13.66 -1.56
N LYS A 88 8.80 -12.67 -1.13
CA LYS A 88 8.04 -12.74 0.14
C LYS A 88 7.02 -13.88 0.17
N VAL A 89 6.30 -14.08 -0.95
CA VAL A 89 5.33 -15.17 -1.07
C VAL A 89 6.03 -16.54 -1.00
N LEU A 90 7.16 -16.70 -1.70
CA LEU A 90 7.93 -17.95 -1.72
C LEU A 90 8.55 -18.29 -0.35
N VAL A 91 9.08 -17.29 0.35
CA VAL A 91 9.71 -17.46 1.67
C VAL A 91 8.66 -17.64 2.78
N ARG A 92 7.35 -17.48 2.49
CA ARG A 92 6.25 -17.43 3.48
C ARG A 92 6.47 -16.40 4.60
N GLU A 93 7.34 -15.43 4.38
CA GLU A 93 7.61 -14.34 5.33
C GLU A 93 6.34 -13.50 5.50
N GLY A 94 5.67 -13.66 6.64
CA GLY A 94 4.41 -12.97 6.96
C GLY A 94 3.13 -13.65 6.47
N ILE A 95 3.18 -14.94 6.09
CA ILE A 95 1.99 -15.76 5.76
C ILE A 95 1.70 -16.82 6.85
N SER A 96 2.54 -16.91 7.89
CA SER A 96 2.32 -17.79 9.04
C SER A 96 1.29 -17.19 10.02
N SER A 97 0.18 -17.88 10.18
CA SER A 97 -1.04 -17.54 10.92
C SER A 97 -0.91 -17.35 12.44
N ASN A 98 0.29 -17.14 13.00
CA ASN A 98 0.51 -17.02 14.45
C ASN A 98 0.95 -15.61 14.92
N THR A 99 1.08 -14.64 14.01
CA THR A 99 1.46 -13.25 14.34
C THR A 99 0.84 -12.27 13.36
N ALA A 100 -0.46 -12.44 13.06
CA ALA A 100 -1.20 -11.44 12.28
C ALA A 100 -1.34 -10.16 13.11
N VAL A 101 -0.32 -9.31 13.07
CA VAL A 101 -0.41 -7.92 13.54
C VAL A 101 -1.48 -7.26 12.67
N THR A 102 -2.72 -7.28 13.14
CA THR A 102 -3.80 -6.51 12.58
C THR A 102 -3.55 -5.06 12.96
N MET A 103 -3.38 -4.23 11.95
CA MET A 103 -3.14 -2.80 12.15
C MET A 103 -4.44 -2.14 12.62
N GLU A 104 -4.39 -1.35 13.68
CA GLU A 104 -5.54 -0.55 14.15
C GLU A 104 -6.05 0.38 13.02
N PRO A 105 -7.36 0.69 12.99
CA PRO A 105 -7.90 1.64 12.02
C PRO A 105 -7.15 2.97 12.02
N PHE A 106 -6.92 3.54 10.84
CA PHE A 106 -6.31 4.86 10.72
C PHE A 106 -7.27 5.92 11.29
N LYS A 107 -6.76 6.79 12.17
CA LYS A 107 -7.54 7.84 12.86
C LYS A 107 -7.11 9.27 12.47
N GLY A 108 -6.35 9.41 11.38
CA GLY A 108 -5.69 10.68 11.02
C GLY A 108 -4.34 10.84 11.69
N SER A 109 -3.53 11.77 11.17
CA SER A 109 -2.21 12.11 11.71
C SER A 109 -2.35 13.23 12.74
N GLN A 110 -1.74 13.09 13.92
CA GLN A 110 -1.82 14.10 15.00
C GLN A 110 -1.02 15.40 14.74
N ARG A 111 -0.54 15.66 13.52
CA ARG A 111 0.43 16.73 13.24
C ARG A 111 -0.14 18.09 12.84
N GLU A 112 -1.46 18.25 12.74
CA GLU A 112 -2.11 19.52 12.37
C GLU A 112 -3.03 20.09 13.47
N MET A 113 -2.64 19.95 14.74
CA MET A 113 -3.15 20.83 15.82
C MET A 113 -2.09 21.88 16.17
N GLY A 114 -1.65 22.62 15.15
CA GLY A 114 -0.87 23.84 15.32
C GLY A 114 -1.72 25.04 14.94
N LEU A 115 -2.45 25.57 15.93
CA LEU A 115 -2.81 26.99 15.98
C LEU A 115 -1.94 27.63 17.06
#